data_AF-A0A1M2ZCH9-F1
#
_entry.id   AF-A0A1M2ZCH9-F1
#
_cell.length_a   1.000
_cell.length_b   1.000
_cell.length_c   1.000
_cell.angle_alpha   90.00
_cell.angle_beta   90.00
_cell.angle_gamma   90.00
#
_symmetry.space_group_name_H-M   'P 1'
#
loop_
_entity.id
_entity.type
_entity.pdbx_description
1 polymer ?
#
loop_
_entity_poly.entity_id
_entity_poly.type
_entity_poly.pdbx_seq_one_letter_code
_entity_poly.pdbx_strand_id
1 'polypeptide(L)'
;MSRAALALLVLLAGCGTSPAPAPEQSGAGAQLERAAIAAGMVGDPTHVDPVGVFASESDHVCILRAGGGYRIGASVDYGDGHHCIARGTAKGVGTLAVTLGAGCRFEARLDGAKLAFPPVLPQSCEQLCTGRASLSALTAERLSAAESEAASLPAPDGKPLCGAAG
;
A
#
# COMPACT_ATOMS: atom_id res chain seq x y z
N MET A 1 -61.92 -9.11 19.72
CA MET A 1 -60.99 -8.32 18.87
C MET A 1 -59.76 -8.05 19.72
N SER A 2 -58.53 -8.47 19.45
CA SER A 2 -57.95 -9.34 18.44
C SER A 2 -56.73 -9.97 19.10
N ARG A 3 -56.74 -11.31 19.26
CA ARG A 3 -55.60 -12.13 19.71
C ARG A 3 -54.42 -12.09 18.71
N ALA A 4 -54.51 -11.29 17.65
CA ALA A 4 -53.49 -11.14 16.61
C ALA A 4 -52.33 -10.22 17.03
N ALA A 5 -52.44 -9.45 18.12
CA ALA A 5 -51.38 -8.52 18.52
C ALA A 5 -50.17 -9.18 19.19
N LEU A 6 -50.33 -10.35 19.83
CA LEU A 6 -49.22 -11.05 20.49
C LEU A 6 -48.41 -11.97 19.56
N ALA A 7 -48.94 -12.31 18.39
CA ALA A 7 -48.23 -13.17 17.43
C ALA A 7 -47.15 -12.43 16.64
N LEU A 8 -47.19 -11.10 16.57
CA LEU A 8 -46.25 -10.30 15.77
C LEU A 8 -44.92 -10.00 16.46
N LEU A 9 -44.85 -10.13 17.79
CA LEU A 9 -43.64 -9.82 18.58
C LEU A 9 -42.63 -10.97 18.65
N VAL A 10 -43.04 -12.20 18.31
CA VAL A 10 -42.16 -13.39 18.37
C VAL A 10 -41.31 -13.56 17.10
N LEU A 11 -41.66 -12.86 16.01
CA LEU A 11 -40.95 -12.95 14.72
C LEU A 11 -39.65 -12.12 14.65
N LEU A 12 -39.30 -11.36 15.68
CA LEU A 12 -38.10 -10.51 15.70
C LEU A 12 -36.89 -11.11 16.45
N ALA A 13 -36.99 -12.31 17.01
CA ALA A 13 -35.90 -12.94 17.77
C ALA A 13 -35.01 -13.91 16.95
N GLY A 14 -35.11 -13.89 15.62
CA GLY A 14 -34.46 -14.88 14.74
C GLY A 14 -33.10 -14.51 14.15
N CYS A 15 -32.59 -13.29 14.32
CA CYS A 15 -31.26 -12.90 13.82
C CYS A 15 -30.16 -13.26 14.83
N GLY A 16 -30.00 -14.56 15.08
CA GLY A 16 -28.78 -15.07 15.70
C GLY A 16 -27.68 -15.12 14.65
N THR A 17 -26.67 -14.26 14.78
CA THR A 17 -25.40 -14.41 14.04
C THR A 17 -24.80 -15.75 14.43
N SER A 18 -24.92 -16.76 13.56
CA SER A 18 -24.14 -17.98 13.68
C SER A 18 -22.67 -17.60 13.64
N PRO A 19 -21.85 -17.99 14.63
CA PRO A 19 -20.41 -17.78 14.55
C PRO A 19 -19.91 -18.55 13.33
N ALA A 20 -19.31 -17.83 12.38
CA ALA A 20 -18.67 -18.46 11.24
C ALA A 20 -17.67 -19.50 11.78
N PRO A 21 -17.65 -20.73 11.25
CA PRO A 21 -16.64 -21.71 11.63
C PRO A 21 -15.26 -21.09 11.41
N ALA A 22 -14.39 -21.21 12.41
CA ALA A 22 -13.02 -20.75 12.30
C ALA A 22 -12.38 -21.35 11.03
N PRO A 23 -11.58 -20.59 10.28
CA PRO A 23 -10.98 -21.09 9.05
C PRO A 23 -10.16 -22.36 9.37
N GLU A 24 -10.62 -23.49 8.83
CA GLU A 24 -9.95 -24.78 8.91
C GLU A 24 -8.62 -24.71 8.14
N GLN A 25 -7.52 -24.49 8.86
CA GLN A 25 -6.17 -24.30 8.30
C GLN A 25 -5.63 -25.52 7.53
N SER A 26 -6.26 -26.69 7.66
CA SER A 26 -5.89 -27.93 6.98
C SER A 26 -6.93 -28.46 5.98
N GLY A 27 -8.05 -27.75 5.79
CA GLY A 27 -9.15 -28.19 4.94
C GLY A 27 -8.86 -28.12 3.43
N ALA A 28 -9.82 -28.58 2.62
CA ALA A 28 -9.77 -28.46 1.16
C ALA A 28 -9.60 -27.00 0.70
N GLY A 29 -10.19 -26.03 1.42
CA GLY A 29 -10.01 -24.60 1.16
C GLY A 29 -8.55 -24.15 1.27
N ALA A 30 -7.85 -24.52 2.33
CA ALA A 30 -6.43 -24.19 2.52
C ALA A 30 -5.52 -24.87 1.47
N GLN A 31 -5.92 -26.02 0.93
CA GLN A 31 -5.20 -26.66 -0.18
C GLN A 31 -5.41 -25.93 -1.50
N LEU A 32 -6.64 -25.49 -1.79
CA LEU A 32 -6.94 -24.67 -2.96
C LEU A 32 -6.24 -23.31 -2.91
N GLU A 33 -6.23 -22.66 -1.74
CA GLU A 33 -5.53 -21.39 -1.54
C GLU A 33 -4.02 -21.54 -1.75
N ARG A 34 -3.39 -22.56 -1.18
CA ARG A 34 -1.96 -22.85 -1.44
C ARG A 34 -1.67 -23.15 -2.90
N ALA A 35 -2.53 -23.90 -3.58
CA ALA A 35 -2.38 -24.18 -5.01
C ALA A 35 -2.54 -22.90 -5.85
N ALA A 36 -3.47 -22.02 -5.50
CA ALA A 36 -3.68 -20.74 -6.15
C ALA A 36 -2.50 -19.78 -5.93
N ILE A 37 -1.94 -19.74 -4.71
CA ILE A 37 -0.70 -19.01 -4.40
C ILE A 37 0.47 -19.56 -5.22
N ALA A 38 0.66 -20.89 -5.25
CA ALA A 38 1.72 -21.53 -6.03
C ALA A 38 1.57 -21.31 -7.55
N ALA A 39 0.34 -21.18 -8.04
CA ALA A 39 0.03 -20.83 -9.42
C ALA A 39 0.13 -19.32 -9.70
N GLY A 40 0.44 -18.49 -8.69
CA GLY A 40 0.52 -17.03 -8.83
C GLY A 40 -0.83 -16.33 -9.04
N MET A 41 -1.95 -17.03 -8.79
CA MET A 41 -3.31 -16.49 -8.94
C MET A 41 -3.75 -15.70 -7.71
N VAL A 42 -3.23 -16.05 -6.53
CA VAL A 42 -3.47 -15.36 -5.25
C VAL A 42 -2.12 -14.92 -4.69
N GLY A 43 -2.04 -13.71 -4.14
CA GLY A 43 -0.82 -13.23 -3.48
C GLY A 43 -0.54 -14.03 -2.22
N ASP A 44 0.74 -14.39 -1.98
CA ASP A 44 1.15 -15.03 -0.74
C ASP A 44 0.97 -14.03 0.43
N PRO A 45 0.08 -14.30 1.40
CA PRO A 45 -0.12 -13.40 2.53
C PRO A 45 1.11 -13.29 3.43
N THR A 46 2.06 -14.22 3.33
CA THR A 46 3.34 -14.18 4.05
C THR A 46 4.44 -13.43 3.31
N HIS A 47 4.25 -13.14 2.01
CA HIS A 47 5.20 -12.42 1.17
C HIS A 47 4.48 -11.39 0.30
N VAL A 48 4.25 -10.21 0.86
CA VAL A 48 3.70 -9.08 0.09
C VAL A 48 4.80 -8.50 -0.80
N ASP A 49 4.71 -8.77 -2.10
CA ASP A 49 5.58 -8.14 -3.10
C ASP A 49 5.29 -6.63 -3.15
N PRO A 50 6.25 -5.74 -2.84
CA PRO A 50 6.02 -4.31 -2.82
C PRO A 50 5.94 -3.68 -4.22
N VAL A 51 6.26 -4.41 -5.29
CA VAL A 51 6.29 -3.88 -6.66
C VAL A 51 4.92 -3.35 -7.10
N GLY A 52 4.91 -2.16 -7.70
CA GLY A 52 3.69 -1.58 -8.24
C GLY A 52 3.61 -0.06 -8.14
N VAL A 53 2.41 0.44 -8.45
CA VAL A 53 2.00 1.83 -8.30
C VAL A 53 1.05 1.93 -7.12
N PHE A 54 1.31 2.89 -6.25
CA PHE A 54 0.46 3.28 -5.13
C PHE A 54 0.05 4.72 -5.31
N ALA A 55 -1.23 5.03 -5.04
CA ALA A 55 -1.74 6.38 -5.16
C ALA A 55 -2.76 6.71 -4.05
N SER A 56 -2.85 8.00 -3.72
CA SER A 56 -3.93 8.59 -2.92
C SER A 56 -4.06 10.05 -3.30
N GLU A 57 -5.17 10.45 -3.93
CA GLU A 57 -5.38 11.83 -4.42
C GLU A 57 -4.19 12.31 -5.29
N SER A 58 -3.36 13.21 -4.77
CA SER A 58 -2.15 13.78 -5.40
C SER A 58 -0.86 13.02 -5.11
N ASP A 59 -0.91 12.04 -4.21
CA ASP A 59 0.26 11.35 -3.69
C ASP A 59 0.48 10.09 -4.50
N HIS A 60 1.69 9.92 -5.02
CA HIS A 60 2.06 8.77 -5.81
C HIS A 60 3.34 8.14 -5.27
N VAL A 61 3.37 6.82 -5.22
CA VAL A 61 4.58 6.04 -4.96
C VAL A 61 4.67 4.94 -6.00
N CYS A 62 5.87 4.67 -6.47
CA CYS A 62 6.16 3.51 -7.29
C CYS A 62 7.25 2.68 -6.64
N ILE A 63 7.24 1.37 -6.90
CA ILE A 63 8.28 0.45 -6.46
C ILE A 63 8.60 -0.52 -7.62
N LEU A 64 9.88 -0.63 -7.95
CA LEU A 64 10.43 -1.53 -8.99
C LEU A 64 11.44 -2.49 -8.40
N ARG A 65 11.61 -3.67 -9.01
CA ARG A 65 12.70 -4.57 -8.63
C ARG A 65 14.02 -3.97 -9.12
N ALA A 66 15.05 -3.98 -8.28
CA ALA A 66 16.37 -3.46 -8.64
C ALA A 66 17.49 -4.15 -7.85
N GLY A 67 18.29 -4.97 -8.54
CA GLY A 67 19.38 -5.72 -7.90
C GLY A 67 18.87 -6.60 -6.77
N GLY A 68 19.50 -6.53 -5.60
CA GLY A 68 19.09 -7.24 -4.38
C GLY A 68 18.04 -6.53 -3.53
N GLY A 69 17.26 -5.61 -4.10
CA GLY A 69 16.23 -4.86 -3.41
C GLY A 69 15.29 -4.18 -4.40
N TYR A 70 14.89 -2.95 -4.08
CA TYR A 70 13.93 -2.19 -4.86
C TYR A 70 14.42 -0.78 -5.16
N ARG A 71 13.97 -0.24 -6.29
CA ARG A 71 13.91 1.21 -6.53
C ARG A 71 12.56 1.71 -6.07
N ILE A 72 12.55 2.87 -5.43
CA ILE A 72 11.34 3.52 -4.94
C ILE A 72 11.37 4.99 -5.38
N GLY A 73 10.21 5.50 -5.78
CA GLY A 73 10.00 6.91 -6.00
C GLY A 73 8.71 7.36 -5.34
N ALA A 74 8.70 8.56 -4.77
CA ALA A 74 7.54 9.14 -4.09
C ALA A 74 7.35 10.59 -4.54
N SER A 75 6.11 10.97 -4.83
CA SER A 75 5.73 12.34 -5.12
C SER A 75 4.46 12.74 -4.37
N VAL A 76 4.43 14.00 -3.97
CA VAL A 76 3.30 14.67 -3.34
C VAL A 76 3.13 15.99 -4.07
N ASP A 77 1.92 16.38 -4.42
CA ASP A 77 1.63 17.66 -5.08
C ASP A 77 0.45 18.36 -4.41
N TYR A 78 0.71 19.45 -3.71
CA TYR A 78 -0.32 20.26 -3.05
C TYR A 78 -0.78 21.46 -3.91
N GLY A 79 -0.34 21.55 -5.16
CA GLY A 79 -0.57 22.69 -6.03
C GLY A 79 0.36 23.87 -5.74
N ASP A 80 0.27 24.93 -6.57
CA ASP A 80 1.00 26.20 -6.40
C ASP A 80 2.53 26.06 -6.25
N GLY A 81 3.11 25.01 -6.86
CA GLY A 81 4.54 24.71 -6.75
C GLY A 81 4.96 24.07 -5.44
N HIS A 82 4.02 23.72 -4.55
CA HIS A 82 4.27 22.94 -3.34
C HIS A 82 4.26 21.45 -3.68
N HIS A 83 5.43 20.87 -3.89
CA HIS A 83 5.54 19.45 -4.24
C HIS A 83 6.77 18.80 -3.60
N CYS A 84 6.73 17.48 -3.46
CA CYS A 84 7.88 16.65 -3.17
C CYS A 84 8.15 15.73 -4.36
N ILE A 85 9.41 15.56 -4.72
CA ILE A 85 9.83 14.53 -5.67
C ILE A 85 11.05 13.84 -5.10
N ALA A 86 10.89 12.58 -4.76
CA ALA A 86 11.96 11.78 -4.16
C ALA A 86 12.16 10.49 -4.93
N ARG A 87 13.43 10.13 -5.11
CA ARG A 87 13.87 8.89 -5.74
C ARG A 87 14.92 8.23 -4.88
N GLY A 88 14.95 6.91 -4.89
CA GLY A 88 15.89 6.17 -4.07
C GLY A 88 15.71 4.66 -4.15
N THR A 89 16.01 4.01 -3.03
CA THR A 89 16.00 2.56 -2.89
C THR A 89 15.23 2.12 -1.67
N ALA A 90 14.72 0.89 -1.71
CA ALA A 90 14.08 0.25 -0.58
C ALA A 90 14.57 -1.20 -0.46
N LYS A 91 14.54 -1.74 0.76
CA LYS A 91 14.83 -3.15 1.06
C LYS A 91 13.90 -3.67 2.16
N GLY A 92 13.62 -4.96 2.14
CA GLY A 92 12.76 -5.62 3.15
C GLY A 92 11.43 -6.09 2.55
N VAL A 93 10.61 -6.71 3.40
CA VAL A 93 9.29 -7.25 3.06
C VAL A 93 8.35 -6.85 4.19
N GLY A 94 7.18 -6.30 3.85
CA GLY A 94 6.24 -5.72 4.83
C GLY A 94 6.74 -4.43 5.46
N THR A 95 7.91 -4.44 6.11
CA THR A 95 8.60 -3.21 6.53
C THR A 95 9.76 -2.94 5.57
N LEU A 96 9.72 -1.79 4.91
CA LEU A 96 10.67 -1.37 3.91
C LEU A 96 11.63 -0.33 4.50
N ALA A 97 12.91 -0.67 4.59
CA ALA A 97 13.97 0.30 4.85
C ALA A 97 14.18 1.15 3.60
N VAL A 98 13.73 2.40 3.63
CA VAL A 98 13.76 3.34 2.52
C VAL A 98 14.94 4.30 2.66
N THR A 99 15.66 4.52 1.57
CA THR A 99 16.70 5.55 1.44
C THR A 99 16.42 6.36 0.19
N LEU A 100 16.03 7.62 0.37
CA LEU A 100 15.82 8.61 -0.70
C LEU A 100 17.06 9.51 -0.82
N GLY A 101 17.02 10.44 -1.78
CA GLY A 101 18.03 11.49 -1.94
C GLY A 101 18.27 12.31 -0.66
N ALA A 102 19.33 13.13 -0.67
CA ALA A 102 19.72 13.99 0.46
C ALA A 102 19.98 13.27 1.81
N GLY A 103 20.14 11.94 1.80
CA GLY A 103 20.31 11.16 3.03
C GLY A 103 19.03 10.98 3.84
N CYS A 104 17.86 11.18 3.23
CA CYS A 104 16.57 10.88 3.83
C CYS A 104 16.39 9.36 3.98
N ARG A 105 16.34 8.86 5.23
CA ARG A 105 16.24 7.43 5.56
C ARG A 105 15.17 7.17 6.60
N PHE A 106 14.30 6.19 6.35
CA PHE A 106 13.20 5.84 7.25
C PHE A 106 12.66 4.44 6.94
N GLU A 107 11.74 3.94 7.76
CA GLU A 107 11.01 2.71 7.50
C GLU A 107 9.58 3.01 7.05
N ALA A 108 9.19 2.48 5.90
CA ALA A 108 7.81 2.48 5.42
C ALA A 108 7.15 1.14 5.71
N ARG A 109 5.84 1.14 5.98
CA ARG A 109 5.07 -0.10 6.20
C ARG A 109 4.17 -0.38 5.01
N LEU A 110 4.24 -1.59 4.51
CA LEU A 110 3.34 -2.16 3.51
C LEU A 110 2.47 -3.20 4.21
N ASP A 111 1.18 -2.87 4.33
CA ASP A 111 0.15 -3.73 4.92
C ASP A 111 -0.87 -4.09 3.83
N GLY A 112 -0.74 -5.30 3.28
CA GLY A 112 -1.47 -5.73 2.09
C GLY A 112 -1.23 -4.81 0.89
N ALA A 113 -2.25 -4.06 0.51
CA ALA A 113 -2.18 -3.08 -0.59
C ALA A 113 -1.83 -1.66 -0.13
N LYS A 114 -1.73 -1.40 1.17
CA LYS A 114 -1.54 -0.05 1.71
C LYS A 114 -0.08 0.20 2.07
N LEU A 115 0.51 1.23 1.48
CA LEU A 115 1.84 1.72 1.82
C LEU A 115 1.73 2.97 2.70
N ALA A 116 2.49 3.02 3.79
CA ALA A 116 2.48 4.12 4.75
C ALA A 116 3.90 4.55 5.14
N PHE A 117 4.20 5.83 4.99
CA PHE A 117 5.39 6.48 5.51
C PHE A 117 5.16 6.88 6.98
N PRO A 118 6.22 7.04 7.79
CA PRO A 118 6.07 7.40 9.19
C PRO A 118 5.53 8.84 9.33
N PRO A 119 4.83 9.14 10.44
CA PRO A 119 4.29 10.47 10.69
C PRO A 119 5.38 11.54 10.92
N VAL A 120 6.58 11.11 11.30
CA VAL A 120 7.74 11.98 11.51
C VAL A 120 8.87 11.45 10.65
N LEU A 121 9.38 12.29 9.75
CA LEU A 121 10.54 12.01 8.93
C LEU A 121 11.76 12.80 9.44
N PRO A 122 12.99 12.32 9.17
CA PRO A 122 14.19 13.11 9.39
C PRO A 122 14.15 14.43 8.62
N GLN A 123 14.76 15.47 9.18
CA GLN A 123 14.85 16.80 8.54
C GLN A 123 15.51 16.76 7.16
N SER A 124 16.40 15.79 6.89
CA SER A 124 17.01 15.62 5.56
C SER A 124 15.98 15.35 4.45
N CYS A 125 14.80 14.83 4.78
CA CYS A 125 13.71 14.61 3.82
C CYS A 125 13.04 15.90 3.35
N GLU A 126 13.12 17.00 4.11
CA GLU A 126 12.55 18.29 3.73
C GLU A 126 13.22 18.87 2.47
N GLN A 127 14.49 18.51 2.22
CA GLN A 127 15.24 18.95 1.03
C GLN A 127 14.70 18.36 -0.28
N LEU A 128 13.83 17.35 -0.21
CA LEU A 128 13.18 16.72 -1.35
C LEU A 128 11.85 17.41 -1.71
N CYS A 129 11.48 18.43 -0.95
CA CYS A 129 10.21 19.13 -1.06
C CYS A 129 10.41 20.63 -1.27
N THR A 130 9.44 21.23 -1.96
CA THR A 130 9.36 22.68 -2.18
C THR A 130 8.17 23.25 -1.40
N GLY A 131 8.39 24.39 -0.75
CA GLY A 131 7.36 25.12 -0.04
C GLY A 131 6.81 24.34 1.16
N ARG A 132 5.50 24.06 1.17
CA ARG A 132 4.80 23.44 2.31
C ARG A 132 4.55 21.93 2.16
N ALA A 133 4.93 21.34 1.04
CA ALA A 133 4.75 19.92 0.81
C ALA A 133 5.62 19.09 1.77
N SER A 134 5.15 17.89 2.13
CA SER A 134 5.91 16.94 2.94
C SER A 134 5.62 15.51 2.51
N LEU A 135 6.61 14.63 2.68
CA LEU A 135 6.43 13.17 2.56
C LEU A 135 5.95 12.54 3.87
N SER A 136 5.85 13.32 4.96
CA SER A 136 5.47 12.80 6.27
C SER A 136 4.03 12.31 6.25
N ALA A 137 3.78 11.17 6.89
CA ALA A 137 2.46 10.52 6.93
C ALA A 137 1.85 10.19 5.56
N LEU A 138 2.64 10.20 4.48
CA LEU A 138 2.17 9.76 3.15
C LEU A 138 1.58 8.36 3.27
N THR A 139 0.35 8.21 2.80
CA THR A 139 -0.36 6.94 2.80
C THR A 139 -1.03 6.75 1.45
N ALA A 140 -0.77 5.61 0.81
CA ALA A 140 -1.29 5.34 -0.53
C ALA A 140 -1.71 3.87 -0.66
N GLU A 141 -2.76 3.63 -1.45
CA GLU A 141 -3.22 2.28 -1.77
C GLU A 141 -2.69 1.84 -3.12
N ARG A 142 -2.44 0.54 -3.28
CA ARG A 142 -1.94 -0.02 -4.52
C ARG A 142 -3.00 0.13 -5.62
N LEU A 143 -2.66 0.93 -6.62
CA LEU A 143 -3.45 1.09 -7.83
C LEU A 143 -3.14 -0.02 -8.84
N SER A 144 -1.88 -0.47 -8.89
CA SER A 144 -1.45 -1.51 -9.81
C SER A 144 -0.26 -2.29 -9.27
N ALA A 145 -0.21 -3.59 -9.57
CA ALA A 145 0.94 -4.46 -9.30
C ALA A 145 1.87 -4.60 -10.51
N ALA A 146 1.56 -3.96 -11.64
CA ALA A 146 2.34 -4.09 -12.86
C ALA A 146 3.65 -3.28 -12.79
N GLU A 147 4.78 -3.97 -12.91
CA GLU A 147 6.11 -3.33 -12.91
C GLU A 147 6.28 -2.35 -14.09
N SER A 148 5.71 -2.64 -15.25
CA SER A 148 5.75 -1.76 -16.42
C SER A 148 5.00 -0.44 -16.21
N GLU A 149 3.93 -0.44 -15.42
CA GLU A 149 3.19 0.76 -15.08
C GLU A 149 3.95 1.58 -14.04
N ALA A 150 4.52 0.91 -13.03
CA ALA A 150 5.41 1.55 -12.06
C ALA A 150 6.65 2.17 -12.72
N ALA A 151 7.16 1.56 -13.79
CA ALA A 151 8.35 2.04 -14.50
C ALA A 151 8.08 3.28 -15.37
N SER A 152 6.85 3.41 -15.86
CA SER A 152 6.42 4.52 -16.72
C SER A 152 5.72 5.66 -15.98
N LEU A 153 5.43 5.48 -14.67
CA LEU A 153 4.78 6.49 -13.85
C LEU A 153 5.55 7.82 -13.87
N PRO A 154 4.95 8.92 -14.38
CA PRO A 154 5.60 10.22 -14.42
C PRO A 154 5.62 10.87 -13.03
N ALA A 155 6.67 11.65 -12.76
CA ALA A 155 6.69 12.61 -11.66
C ALA A 155 6.40 14.03 -12.19
N PRO A 156 6.08 15.02 -11.32
CA PRO A 156 5.85 16.41 -11.73
C PRO A 156 7.03 17.07 -12.48
N ASP A 157 8.25 16.56 -12.34
CA ASP A 157 9.44 17.00 -13.08
C ASP A 157 9.56 16.42 -14.50
N GLY A 158 8.55 15.66 -14.96
CA GLY A 158 8.50 15.04 -16.29
C GLY A 158 9.40 13.81 -16.46
N LYS A 159 10.10 13.38 -15.41
CA LYS A 159 10.94 12.18 -15.43
C LYS A 159 10.20 11.00 -14.77
N PRO A 160 10.56 9.74 -15.07
CA PRO A 160 9.98 8.59 -14.38
C PRO A 160 10.16 8.71 -12.87
N LEU A 161 9.09 8.49 -12.10
CA LEU A 161 9.11 8.60 -10.65
C LEU A 161 10.07 7.59 -10.05
N CYS A 162 10.05 6.35 -10.55
CA CYS A 162 10.99 5.30 -10.16
C CYS A 162 12.27 5.31 -10.98
N GLY A 163 12.58 6.42 -11.66
CA GLY A 163 13.80 6.67 -12.43
C GLY A 163 15.10 6.47 -11.65
N ALA A 164 16.24 6.49 -12.33
CA ALA A 164 17.53 6.32 -11.65
C ALA A 164 17.66 7.42 -10.58
N ALA A 165 18.13 7.04 -9.38
CA ALA A 165 18.48 8.03 -8.37
C ALA A 165 19.62 8.87 -8.96
N GLY A 166 19.38 10.17 -9.15
CA GLY A 166 20.38 11.13 -9.59
C GLY A 166 21.38 11.47 -8.50
#